data_AF-A0A426Z284-F1
#
_entry.id   AF-A0A426Z284-F1
#
_cell.length_a   1.000
_cell.length_b   1.000
_cell.length_c   1.000
_cell.angle_alpha   90.00
_cell.angle_beta   90.00
_cell.angle_gamma   90.00
#
_symmetry.space_group_name_H-M   'P 1'
#
loop_
_entity.id
_entity.type
_entity.pdbx_description
1 polymer ?
#
loop_
_entity_poly.entity_id
_entity_poly.type
_entity_poly.pdbx_seq_one_letter_code
_entity_poly.pdbx_strand_id
1 'polypeptide(L)'
;MLIAAGLLPLLEQMISNSEMFECVAALYLNLSCLNEAKLLIGSSKAVHFLIQVLQADNEGSSCKYDALHTLYNLSTHPANIPFLVSSGIINSLHPLLGSPSVTEGIMWTEKALAVLINLASSQAGRKEIVLTPGIFCGLAGVLDFGEPAEQDQAVSCLLILCSSDERCSQMVLQEGVIPSLVSISVNGTTKGKEKAERLLRLFREQRQREPSPPPSKQQPQQVESDPGRQVTMESKTFHKSKSKKFGRTLSLIWKNKSFSMYQC
;
A
#
# COMPACT_ATOMS: atom_id res chain seq x y z
N MET A 1 -35.69 6.88 -15.94
CA MET A 1 -34.62 7.73 -15.38
C MET A 1 -33.91 8.43 -16.51
N LEU A 2 -33.80 9.77 -16.49
CA LEU A 2 -33.20 10.59 -17.56
C LEU A 2 -31.79 10.11 -17.97
N ILE A 3 -31.04 9.54 -17.02
CA ILE A 3 -29.69 8.99 -17.19
C ILE A 3 -29.66 7.80 -18.15
N ALA A 4 -30.55 6.82 -17.94
CA ALA A 4 -30.71 5.67 -18.83
C ALA A 4 -31.45 6.02 -20.13
N ALA A 5 -32.23 7.12 -20.13
CA ALA A 5 -33.08 7.54 -21.24
C ALA A 5 -32.35 8.30 -22.37
N GLY A 6 -31.02 8.44 -22.32
CA GLY A 6 -30.22 8.99 -23.42
C GLY A 6 -28.98 9.78 -23.01
N LEU A 7 -28.87 10.20 -21.75
CA LEU A 7 -27.73 11.00 -21.30
C LEU A 7 -26.43 10.18 -21.27
N LEU A 8 -26.44 8.96 -20.73
CA LEU A 8 -25.23 8.13 -20.66
C LEU A 8 -24.67 7.79 -22.07
N PRO A 9 -25.48 7.34 -23.04
CA PRO A 9 -25.00 7.17 -24.42
C PRO A 9 -24.44 8.45 -25.05
N LEU A 10 -25.05 9.61 -24.77
CA LEU A 10 -24.56 10.89 -25.28
C LEU A 10 -23.19 11.24 -24.70
N LEU A 11 -23.02 11.10 -23.37
CA LEU A 11 -21.73 11.32 -22.71
C LEU A 11 -20.66 10.37 -23.28
N GLU A 12 -21.01 9.11 -23.53
CA GLU A 12 -20.08 8.15 -24.14
C GLU A 12 -19.66 8.51 -25.56
N GLN A 13 -20.54 9.12 -26.36
CA GLN A 13 -20.15 9.68 -27.66
C GLN A 13 -19.20 10.86 -27.51
N MET A 14 -19.45 11.74 -26.54
CA MET A 14 -18.63 12.92 -26.29
C MET A 14 -17.21 12.61 -25.81
N ILE A 15 -16.99 11.46 -25.16
CA ILE A 15 -15.66 10.97 -24.78
C ILE A 15 -14.72 10.80 -25.99
N SER A 16 -15.24 10.71 -27.22
CA SER A 16 -14.39 10.63 -28.42
C SER A 16 -13.74 11.98 -28.80
N ASN A 17 -14.21 13.10 -28.23
CA ASN A 17 -13.65 14.43 -28.46
C ASN A 17 -12.89 14.92 -27.21
N SER A 18 -11.56 15.02 -27.31
CA SER A 18 -10.70 15.46 -26.22
C SER A 18 -11.01 16.86 -25.70
N GLU A 19 -11.53 17.75 -26.56
CA GLU A 19 -11.92 19.11 -26.17
C GLU A 19 -13.08 19.12 -25.18
N MET A 20 -13.85 18.03 -25.13
CA MET A 20 -15.02 17.90 -24.26
C MET A 20 -14.70 17.21 -22.93
N PHE A 21 -13.45 16.80 -22.68
CA PHE A 21 -13.10 16.00 -21.49
C PHE A 21 -13.45 16.68 -20.19
N GLU A 22 -13.22 17.98 -20.08
CA GLU A 22 -13.56 18.76 -18.89
C GLU A 22 -15.06 18.78 -18.63
N CYS A 23 -15.85 19.12 -19.65
CA CYS A 23 -17.32 19.12 -19.52
C CYS A 23 -17.86 17.72 -19.21
N VAL A 24 -17.33 16.68 -19.85
CA VAL A 24 -17.78 15.30 -19.65
C VAL A 24 -17.40 14.81 -18.25
N ALA A 25 -16.20 15.09 -17.76
CA ALA A 25 -15.78 14.75 -16.39
C ALA A 25 -16.67 15.44 -15.34
N ALA A 26 -16.93 16.75 -15.50
CA ALA A 26 -17.82 17.50 -14.61
C ALA A 26 -19.27 16.95 -14.61
N LEU A 27 -19.78 16.56 -15.78
CA LEU A 27 -21.10 15.93 -15.88
C LEU A 27 -21.15 14.57 -15.18
N TYR A 28 -20.13 13.73 -15.35
CA TYR A 28 -20.04 12.48 -14.60
C TYR A 28 -19.93 12.70 -13.10
N LEU A 29 -19.18 13.71 -12.65
CA LEU A 29 -19.09 14.06 -11.23
C LEU A 29 -20.48 14.38 -10.67
N ASN A 30 -21.21 15.28 -11.32
CA ASN A 30 -22.56 15.67 -10.90
C ASN A 30 -23.52 14.48 -10.84
N LEU A 31 -23.48 13.60 -11.86
CA LEU A 31 -24.33 12.41 -11.89
C LEU A 31 -23.92 11.38 -10.82
N SER A 32 -22.63 11.22 -10.54
CA SER A 32 -22.13 10.24 -9.56
C SER A 32 -22.57 10.52 -8.12
N CYS A 33 -23.00 11.74 -7.83
CA CYS A 33 -23.62 12.11 -6.55
C CYS A 33 -24.99 11.44 -6.33
N LEU A 34 -25.65 10.98 -7.41
CA LEU A 34 -26.94 10.30 -7.35
C LEU A 34 -26.73 8.79 -7.18
N ASN A 35 -27.29 8.22 -6.12
CA ASN A 35 -27.08 6.79 -5.80
C ASN A 35 -27.58 5.86 -6.92
N GLU A 36 -28.67 6.23 -7.59
CA GLU A 36 -29.28 5.48 -8.68
C GLU A 36 -28.44 5.51 -9.96
N ALA A 37 -27.55 6.51 -10.10
CA ALA A 37 -26.68 6.66 -11.25
C ALA A 37 -25.37 5.87 -11.11
N LYS A 38 -24.90 5.67 -9.87
CA LYS A 38 -23.57 5.11 -9.58
C LYS A 38 -23.33 3.77 -10.27
N LEU A 39 -24.28 2.83 -10.21
CA LEU A 39 -24.11 1.52 -10.83
C LEU A 39 -24.10 1.61 -12.36
N LEU A 40 -24.96 2.46 -12.94
CA LEU A 40 -25.03 2.67 -14.39
C LEU A 40 -23.73 3.26 -14.93
N ILE A 41 -23.17 4.25 -14.24
CA ILE A 41 -21.89 4.87 -14.62
C ILE A 41 -20.72 3.91 -14.38
N GLY A 42 -20.68 3.25 -13.22
CA GLY A 42 -19.58 2.38 -12.83
C GLY A 42 -19.44 1.11 -13.66
N SER A 43 -20.53 0.66 -14.29
CA SER A 43 -20.52 -0.47 -15.24
C SER A 43 -20.33 -0.06 -16.71
N SER A 44 -20.21 1.24 -17.00
CA SER A 44 -20.08 1.77 -18.36
C SER A 44 -18.63 2.10 -18.73
N LYS A 45 -18.43 2.64 -19.95
CA LYS A 45 -17.13 3.13 -20.42
C LYS A 45 -16.61 4.33 -19.63
N ALA A 46 -17.45 4.96 -18.81
CA ALA A 46 -17.10 6.10 -17.99
C ALA A 46 -15.88 5.84 -17.10
N VAL A 47 -15.79 4.66 -16.47
CA VAL A 47 -14.65 4.33 -15.57
C VAL A 47 -13.32 4.40 -16.31
N HIS A 48 -13.23 3.80 -17.50
CA HIS A 48 -12.00 3.80 -18.30
C HIS A 48 -11.63 5.22 -18.74
N PHE A 49 -12.62 6.01 -19.15
CA PHE A 49 -12.43 7.42 -19.48
C PHE A 49 -11.92 8.25 -18.30
N LEU A 50 -12.50 8.09 -17.11
CA LEU A 50 -12.09 8.83 -15.91
C LEU A 50 -10.65 8.45 -15.49
N ILE A 51 -10.27 7.18 -15.62
CA ILE A 51 -8.89 6.73 -15.39
C ILE A 51 -7.94 7.36 -16.42
N GLN A 52 -8.33 7.39 -17.69
CA GLN A 52 -7.54 8.05 -18.75
C GLN A 52 -7.34 9.54 -18.46
N VAL A 53 -8.39 10.25 -18.04
CA VAL A 53 -8.29 11.67 -17.64
C VAL A 53 -7.33 11.83 -16.47
N LEU A 54 -7.40 10.95 -15.47
CA LEU A 54 -6.52 11.00 -14.30
C LEU A 54 -5.04 10.79 -14.65
N GLN A 55 -4.76 9.96 -15.67
CA GLN A 55 -3.42 9.62 -16.14
C GLN A 55 -2.83 10.59 -17.18
N ALA A 56 -3.61 11.54 -17.70
CA ALA A 56 -3.13 12.46 -18.73
C ALA A 56 -2.01 13.39 -18.21
N ASP A 57 -1.04 13.76 -19.05
CA ASP A 57 0.06 14.66 -18.68
C ASP A 57 -0.35 16.15 -18.71
N ASN A 58 -1.47 16.48 -18.07
CA ASN A 58 -1.96 17.83 -17.85
C ASN A 58 -2.05 18.12 -16.34
N GLU A 59 -0.93 18.50 -15.75
CA GLU A 59 -0.87 18.91 -14.35
C GLU A 59 -1.79 20.13 -14.10
N GLY A 60 -2.66 20.04 -13.08
CA GLY A 60 -3.49 21.15 -12.65
C GLY A 60 -4.83 21.38 -13.37
N SER A 61 -5.26 20.51 -14.30
CA SER A 61 -6.59 20.65 -14.90
C SER A 61 -7.72 20.27 -13.93
N SER A 62 -8.75 21.11 -13.83
CA SER A 62 -10.03 20.85 -13.14
C SER A 62 -10.60 19.46 -13.43
N CYS A 63 -10.46 18.96 -14.66
CA CYS A 63 -11.02 17.68 -15.07
C CYS A 63 -10.39 16.45 -14.37
N LYS A 64 -9.13 16.52 -13.92
CA LYS A 64 -8.52 15.45 -13.11
C LYS A 64 -9.14 15.38 -11.71
N TYR A 65 -9.45 16.54 -11.13
CA TYR A 65 -10.12 16.61 -9.84
C TYR A 65 -11.51 16.00 -9.96
N ASP A 66 -12.26 16.40 -10.99
CA ASP A 66 -13.58 15.85 -11.29
C ASP A 66 -13.52 14.34 -11.51
N ALA A 67 -12.52 13.86 -12.24
CA ALA A 67 -12.32 12.44 -12.47
C ALA A 67 -12.07 11.66 -11.18
N LEU A 68 -11.15 12.11 -10.32
CA LEU A 68 -10.86 11.45 -9.04
C LEU A 68 -12.06 11.47 -8.11
N HIS A 69 -12.76 12.61 -8.01
CA HIS A 69 -13.97 12.72 -7.18
C HIS A 69 -15.11 11.84 -7.70
N THR A 70 -15.26 11.73 -9.01
CA THR A 70 -16.23 10.81 -9.63
C THR A 70 -15.87 9.36 -9.26
N LEU A 71 -14.63 8.95 -9.45
CA LEU A 71 -14.17 7.59 -9.10
C LEU A 71 -14.36 7.30 -7.61
N TYR A 72 -14.10 8.27 -6.73
CA TYR A 72 -14.44 8.19 -5.31
C TYR A 72 -15.93 7.94 -5.10
N ASN A 73 -16.82 8.78 -5.67
CA ASN A 73 -18.26 8.62 -5.53
C ASN A 73 -18.75 7.25 -6.02
N LEU A 74 -18.23 6.78 -7.16
CA LEU A 74 -18.56 5.46 -7.71
C LEU A 74 -18.09 4.32 -6.78
N SER A 75 -16.92 4.46 -6.16
CA SER A 75 -16.37 3.46 -5.22
C SER A 75 -17.18 3.32 -3.94
N THR A 76 -17.98 4.32 -3.56
CA THR A 76 -18.89 4.21 -2.40
C THR A 76 -20.02 3.19 -2.61
N HIS A 77 -20.24 2.73 -3.84
CA HIS A 77 -21.25 1.74 -4.17
C HIS A 77 -20.62 0.35 -4.35
N PRO A 78 -20.84 -0.63 -3.45
CA PRO A 78 -20.14 -1.91 -3.46
C PRO A 78 -20.24 -2.70 -4.78
N ALA A 79 -21.37 -2.60 -5.50
CA ALA A 79 -21.54 -3.26 -6.79
C ALA A 79 -20.63 -2.71 -7.89
N ASN A 80 -20.03 -1.52 -7.71
CA ASN A 80 -19.06 -0.97 -8.65
C ASN A 80 -17.63 -1.47 -8.45
N ILE A 81 -17.31 -2.00 -7.25
CA ILE A 81 -15.94 -2.37 -6.90
C ILE A 81 -15.32 -3.35 -7.92
N PRO A 82 -16.01 -4.41 -8.40
CA PRO A 82 -15.44 -5.29 -9.40
C PRO A 82 -15.06 -4.57 -10.70
N PHE A 83 -15.90 -3.64 -11.18
CA PHE A 83 -15.63 -2.88 -12.40
C PHE A 83 -14.45 -1.91 -12.24
N LEU A 84 -14.35 -1.24 -11.09
CA LEU A 84 -13.24 -0.34 -10.78
C LEU A 84 -11.91 -1.11 -10.72
N VAL A 85 -11.89 -2.25 -10.03
CA VAL A 85 -10.70 -3.12 -9.94
C VAL A 85 -10.28 -3.61 -11.33
N SER A 86 -11.21 -4.15 -12.12
CA SER A 86 -10.90 -4.67 -13.46
C SER A 86 -10.44 -3.59 -14.44
N SER A 87 -10.76 -2.33 -14.19
CA SER A 87 -10.33 -1.20 -15.03
C SER A 87 -8.91 -0.71 -14.71
N GLY A 88 -8.22 -1.30 -13.73
CA GLY A 88 -6.85 -0.95 -13.39
C GLY A 88 -6.71 0.36 -12.60
N ILE A 89 -7.78 0.80 -11.92
CA ILE A 89 -7.82 2.08 -11.18
C ILE A 89 -6.65 2.24 -10.19
N ILE A 90 -6.21 1.16 -9.54
CA ILE A 90 -5.20 1.25 -8.46
C ILE A 90 -3.86 1.80 -8.97
N ASN A 91 -3.47 1.47 -10.20
CA ASN A 91 -2.26 2.01 -10.84
C ASN A 91 -2.36 3.53 -11.07
N SER A 92 -3.57 4.06 -11.29
CA SER A 92 -3.79 5.50 -11.43
C SER A 92 -3.85 6.25 -10.10
N LEU A 93 -4.10 5.55 -8.99
CA LEU A 93 -4.15 6.14 -7.64
C LEU A 93 -2.77 6.20 -6.99
N HIS A 94 -1.87 5.26 -7.30
CA HIS A 94 -0.54 5.18 -6.67
C HIS A 94 0.27 6.48 -6.76
N PRO A 95 0.37 7.17 -7.92
CA PRO A 95 1.10 8.44 -8.02
C PRO A 95 0.53 9.55 -7.13
N LEU A 96 -0.75 9.46 -6.76
CA LEU A 96 -1.44 10.46 -5.94
C LEU A 96 -1.11 10.35 -4.45
N LEU A 97 -0.56 9.22 -3.99
CA LEU A 97 -0.19 9.02 -2.58
C LEU A 97 1.06 9.79 -2.16
N GLY A 98 1.89 10.19 -3.12
CA GLY A 98 3.11 10.96 -2.88
C GLY A 98 3.06 12.38 -3.44
N SER A 99 1.92 12.82 -3.97
CA SER A 99 1.77 14.18 -4.47
C SER A 99 1.75 15.13 -3.28
N PRO A 100 2.70 16.08 -3.17
CA PRO A 100 2.57 17.13 -2.18
C PRO A 100 1.26 17.87 -2.47
N SER A 101 0.57 18.32 -1.41
CA SER A 101 -0.55 19.25 -1.53
C SER A 101 -0.01 20.62 -1.95
N VAL A 102 0.58 20.72 -3.15
CA VAL A 102 1.21 21.94 -3.70
C VAL A 102 0.14 23.00 -4.00
N THR A 103 -1.10 22.56 -4.25
CA THR A 103 -2.23 23.45 -4.52
C THR A 103 -3.17 23.44 -3.33
N GLU A 104 -3.27 24.57 -2.64
CA GLU A 104 -4.20 24.76 -1.53
C GLU A 104 -5.62 24.33 -1.91
N GLY A 105 -6.23 23.49 -1.08
CA GLY A 105 -7.62 23.04 -1.23
C GLY A 105 -7.84 21.78 -2.06
N ILE A 106 -6.81 21.21 -2.72
CA ILE A 106 -6.97 19.99 -3.51
C ILE A 106 -6.50 18.74 -2.75
N MET A 107 -7.45 17.94 -2.30
CA MET A 107 -7.22 16.76 -1.43
C MET A 107 -6.95 15.47 -2.23
N TRP A 108 -5.91 15.47 -3.07
CA TRP A 108 -5.58 14.32 -3.95
C TRP A 108 -5.34 13.03 -3.16
N THR A 109 -4.44 13.09 -2.18
CA THR A 109 -4.04 11.96 -1.35
C THR A 109 -5.22 11.40 -0.58
N GLU A 110 -6.03 12.25 0.07
CA GLU A 110 -7.20 11.80 0.81
C GLU A 110 -8.23 11.07 -0.06
N LYS A 111 -8.50 11.59 -1.26
CA LYS A 111 -9.46 10.94 -2.17
C LYS A 111 -8.92 9.64 -2.73
N ALA A 112 -7.64 9.58 -3.06
CA ALA A 112 -6.99 8.35 -3.48
C ALA A 112 -7.05 7.28 -2.37
N LEU A 113 -6.73 7.64 -1.13
CA LEU A 113 -6.82 6.76 0.04
C LEU A 113 -8.25 6.28 0.29
N ALA A 114 -9.24 7.17 0.21
CA ALA A 114 -10.63 6.81 0.38
C ALA A 114 -11.11 5.80 -0.67
N VAL A 115 -10.68 5.96 -1.93
CA VAL A 115 -10.96 4.99 -3.00
C VAL A 115 -10.29 3.65 -2.67
N LEU A 116 -9.00 3.63 -2.32
CA LEU A 116 -8.28 2.40 -1.94
C LEU A 116 -8.96 1.66 -0.79
N ILE A 117 -9.40 2.37 0.25
CA ILE A 117 -10.13 1.80 1.38
C ILE A 117 -11.45 1.16 0.93
N ASN A 118 -12.21 1.83 0.06
CA ASN A 118 -13.45 1.29 -0.49
C ASN A 118 -13.19 0.02 -1.31
N LEU A 119 -12.15 0.01 -2.16
CA LEU A 119 -11.75 -1.18 -2.92
C LEU A 119 -11.35 -2.35 -2.00
N ALA A 120 -10.60 -2.06 -0.94
CA ALA A 120 -10.13 -3.02 0.05
C ALA A 120 -11.26 -3.68 0.88
N SER A 121 -12.50 -3.17 0.80
CA SER A 121 -13.67 -3.86 1.36
C SER A 121 -13.92 -5.23 0.70
N SER A 122 -13.50 -5.41 -0.55
CA SER A 122 -13.64 -6.66 -1.30
C SER A 122 -12.35 -7.47 -1.33
N GLN A 123 -12.45 -8.81 -1.41
CA GLN A 123 -11.28 -9.68 -1.56
C GLN A 123 -10.52 -9.42 -2.86
N ALA A 124 -11.24 -9.16 -3.96
CA ALA A 124 -10.63 -8.84 -5.25
C ALA A 124 -9.82 -7.54 -5.18
N GLY A 125 -10.40 -6.49 -4.59
CA GLY A 125 -9.71 -5.21 -4.40
C GLY A 125 -8.49 -5.32 -3.49
N ARG A 126 -8.58 -6.05 -2.36
CA ARG A 126 -7.40 -6.30 -1.51
C ARG A 126 -6.28 -7.01 -2.28
N LYS A 127 -6.62 -8.06 -3.03
CA LYS A 127 -5.64 -8.81 -3.82
C LYS A 127 -4.95 -7.91 -4.83
N GLU A 128 -5.72 -7.10 -5.57
CA GLU A 128 -5.15 -6.21 -6.58
C GLU A 128 -4.27 -5.13 -5.95
N ILE A 129 -4.71 -4.52 -4.84
CA ILE A 129 -3.90 -3.54 -4.10
C ILE A 129 -2.55 -4.16 -3.72
N VAL A 130 -2.53 -5.34 -3.11
CA VAL A 130 -1.29 -6.02 -2.69
C VAL A 130 -0.36 -6.33 -3.87
N LEU A 131 -0.91 -6.60 -5.05
CA LEU A 131 -0.14 -6.88 -6.26
C LEU A 131 0.42 -5.62 -6.94
N THR A 132 -0.12 -4.43 -6.63
CA THR A 132 0.37 -3.17 -7.21
C THR A 132 1.77 -2.82 -6.68
N PRO A 133 2.80 -2.75 -7.54
CA PRO A 133 4.14 -2.39 -7.13
C PRO A 133 4.22 -1.00 -6.48
N GLY A 134 4.98 -0.89 -5.40
CA GLY A 134 5.22 0.40 -4.73
C GLY A 134 4.05 0.97 -3.92
N ILE A 135 2.89 0.28 -3.86
CA ILE A 135 1.74 0.78 -3.11
C ILE A 135 2.04 0.93 -1.61
N PHE A 136 2.78 -0.02 -1.03
CA PHE A 136 3.14 0.01 0.39
C PHE A 136 4.16 1.10 0.69
N CYS A 137 5.12 1.32 -0.21
CA CYS A 137 6.03 2.46 -0.15
C CYS A 137 5.28 3.80 -0.17
N GLY A 138 4.28 3.94 -1.07
CA GLY A 138 3.42 5.12 -1.12
C GLY A 138 2.62 5.33 0.19
N LEU A 139 2.00 4.26 0.71
CA LEU A 139 1.28 4.32 2.00
C LEU A 139 2.21 4.65 3.17
N ALA A 140 3.44 4.13 3.18
CA ALA A 140 4.45 4.47 4.18
C ALA A 140 4.85 5.95 4.11
N GLY A 141 5.04 6.48 2.89
CA GLY A 141 5.28 7.92 2.70
C GLY A 141 4.18 8.80 3.26
N VAL A 142 2.91 8.41 3.11
CA VAL A 142 1.78 9.13 3.74
C VAL A 142 1.84 9.06 5.27
N LEU A 143 2.26 7.92 5.86
CA LEU A 143 2.44 7.85 7.32
C LEU A 143 3.53 8.80 7.82
N ASP A 144 4.58 9.01 7.03
CA ASP A 144 5.72 9.84 7.40
C ASP A 144 5.44 11.34 7.24
N PHE A 145 4.80 11.72 6.13
CA PHE A 145 4.73 13.11 5.67
C PHE A 145 3.31 13.63 5.45
N GLY A 146 2.29 12.78 5.54
CA GLY A 146 0.90 13.17 5.31
C GLY A 146 0.32 14.01 6.47
N GLU A 147 -0.74 14.74 6.15
CA GLU A 147 -1.52 15.46 7.16
C GLU A 147 -2.25 14.47 8.11
N PRO A 148 -2.67 14.89 9.32
CA PRO A 148 -3.25 13.98 10.30
C PRO A 148 -4.48 13.17 9.80
N ALA A 149 -5.26 13.73 8.88
CA ALA A 149 -6.38 13.03 8.24
C ALA A 149 -5.92 11.96 7.24
N GLU A 150 -4.90 12.27 6.43
CA GLU A 150 -4.29 11.35 5.48
C GLU A 150 -3.59 10.20 6.20
N GLN A 151 -2.86 10.50 7.28
CA GLN A 151 -2.24 9.50 8.15
C GLN A 151 -3.30 8.53 8.71
N ASP A 152 -4.42 9.04 9.24
CA ASP A 152 -5.51 8.18 9.75
C ASP A 152 -6.07 7.25 8.65
N GLN A 153 -6.25 7.76 7.43
CA GLN A 153 -6.71 6.96 6.30
C GLN A 153 -5.67 5.93 5.85
N ALA A 154 -4.39 6.30 5.78
CA ALA A 154 -3.30 5.38 5.44
C ALA A 154 -3.21 4.23 6.46
N VAL A 155 -3.27 4.53 7.77
CA VAL A 155 -3.34 3.50 8.82
C VAL A 155 -4.58 2.62 8.65
N SER A 156 -5.73 3.21 8.30
CA SER A 156 -6.97 2.46 8.05
C SER A 156 -6.81 1.47 6.90
N CYS A 157 -6.23 1.91 5.78
CA CYS A 157 -5.97 1.07 4.61
C CYS A 157 -5.02 -0.09 4.97
N LEU A 158 -3.90 0.20 5.62
CA LEU A 158 -2.92 -0.80 6.04
C LEU A 158 -3.51 -1.81 7.02
N LEU A 159 -4.34 -1.36 7.97
CA LEU A 159 -5.01 -2.23 8.91
C LEU A 159 -5.98 -3.21 8.22
N ILE A 160 -6.74 -2.76 7.22
CA ILE A 160 -7.63 -3.63 6.42
C ILE A 160 -6.82 -4.72 5.70
N LEU A 161 -5.72 -4.34 5.06
CA LEU A 161 -4.88 -5.27 4.29
C LEU A 161 -4.17 -6.28 5.20
N CYS A 162 -3.52 -5.82 6.28
CA CYS A 162 -2.77 -6.66 7.20
C CYS A 162 -3.67 -7.59 8.04
N SER A 163 -4.89 -7.15 8.37
CA SER A 163 -5.85 -8.01 9.07
C SER A 163 -6.39 -9.13 8.20
N SER A 164 -6.33 -8.96 6.87
CA SER A 164 -6.85 -9.93 5.90
C SER A 164 -5.80 -10.95 5.45
N ASP A 165 -4.53 -10.59 5.44
CA ASP A 165 -3.41 -11.45 5.02
C ASP A 165 -2.13 -11.06 5.76
N GLU A 166 -1.57 -11.99 6.52
CA GLU A 166 -0.35 -11.78 7.31
C GLU A 166 0.89 -11.49 6.45
N ARG A 167 0.89 -11.90 5.18
CA ARG A 167 1.97 -11.54 4.23
C ARG A 167 2.03 -10.04 3.99
N CYS A 168 0.89 -9.34 4.03
CA CYS A 168 0.84 -7.89 3.92
C CYS A 168 1.62 -7.23 5.07
N SER A 169 1.52 -7.76 6.29
CA SER A 169 2.26 -7.22 7.44
C SER A 169 3.76 -7.23 7.20
N GLN A 170 4.30 -8.30 6.61
CA GLN A 170 5.73 -8.39 6.31
C GLN A 170 6.14 -7.37 5.24
N MET A 171 5.33 -7.19 4.19
CA MET A 171 5.59 -6.17 3.16
C MET A 171 5.56 -4.75 3.76
N VAL A 172 4.58 -4.47 4.61
CA VAL A 172 4.44 -3.16 5.29
C VAL A 172 5.60 -2.90 6.26
N LEU A 173 6.03 -3.90 7.01
CA LEU A 173 7.16 -3.78 7.93
C LEU A 173 8.50 -3.53 7.20
N GLN A 174 8.66 -4.04 5.98
CA GLN A 174 9.86 -3.80 5.16
C GLN A 174 10.01 -2.34 4.74
N GLU A 175 8.90 -1.60 4.63
CA GLU A 175 8.88 -0.16 4.36
C GLU A 175 9.24 0.68 5.60
N GLY A 176 9.50 0.05 6.76
CA GLY A 176 9.99 0.75 7.94
C GLY A 176 8.94 1.55 8.72
N VAL A 177 7.65 1.26 8.58
CA VAL A 177 6.53 2.07 9.11
C VAL A 177 6.43 2.21 10.64
N ILE A 178 7.21 1.46 11.42
CA ILE A 178 7.04 1.36 12.89
C ILE A 178 7.19 2.71 13.60
N PRO A 179 8.23 3.54 13.36
CA PRO A 179 8.39 4.82 14.03
C PRO A 179 7.19 5.75 13.81
N SER A 180 6.68 5.79 12.58
CA SER A 180 5.56 6.63 12.14
C SER A 180 4.27 6.17 12.79
N LEU A 181 4.00 4.85 12.81
CA LEU A 181 2.87 4.28 13.54
C LEU A 181 2.94 4.57 15.05
N VAL A 182 4.12 4.52 15.66
CA VAL A 182 4.31 4.89 17.07
C VAL A 182 4.01 6.37 17.27
N SER A 183 4.53 7.26 16.41
CA SER A 183 4.25 8.69 16.48
C SER A 183 2.74 8.97 16.38
N ILE A 184 2.06 8.37 15.40
CA ILE A 184 0.61 8.50 15.21
C ILE A 184 -0.16 7.97 16.42
N SER A 185 0.27 6.87 17.04
CA SER A 185 -0.38 6.33 18.24
C SER A 185 -0.39 7.30 19.44
N VAL A 186 0.58 8.22 19.50
CA VAL A 186 0.69 9.20 20.59
C VAL A 186 0.11 10.55 20.19
N ASN A 187 0.37 11.01 18.96
CA ASN A 187 0.15 12.38 18.51
C ASN A 187 -0.95 12.53 17.46
N GLY A 188 -1.45 11.44 16.88
CA GLY A 188 -2.43 11.46 15.80
C GLY A 188 -3.83 11.90 16.24
N THR A 189 -4.76 11.88 15.29
CA THR A 189 -6.20 12.06 15.58
C THR A 189 -6.72 10.94 16.49
N THR A 190 -7.85 11.14 17.18
CA THR A 190 -8.43 10.09 18.06
C THR A 190 -8.58 8.75 17.32
N LYS A 191 -9.10 8.78 16.09
CA LYS A 191 -9.24 7.59 15.23
C LYS A 191 -7.89 7.04 14.79
N GLY A 192 -6.94 7.91 14.42
CA GLY A 192 -5.60 7.52 14.02
C GLY A 192 -4.85 6.79 15.12
N LYS A 193 -4.95 7.26 16.37
CA LYS A 193 -4.34 6.63 17.55
C LYS A 193 -4.83 5.20 17.73
N GLU A 194 -6.15 5.02 17.81
CA GLU A 194 -6.78 3.70 18.00
C GLU A 194 -6.39 2.69 16.91
N LYS A 195 -6.39 3.13 15.65
CA LYS A 195 -6.05 2.26 14.52
C LYS A 195 -4.55 1.95 14.48
N ALA A 196 -3.68 2.91 14.80
CA ALA A 196 -2.25 2.72 14.82
C ALA A 196 -1.85 1.72 15.93
N GLU A 197 -2.42 1.87 17.12
CA GLU A 197 -2.24 0.90 18.21
C GLU A 197 -2.70 -0.50 17.82
N ARG A 198 -3.85 -0.60 17.13
CA ARG A 198 -4.37 -1.89 16.66
C ARG A 198 -3.44 -2.54 15.62
N LEU A 199 -2.92 -1.76 14.67
CA LEU A 199 -1.98 -2.25 13.66
C LEU A 199 -0.64 -2.68 14.30
N LEU A 200 -0.11 -1.90 15.24
CA LEU A 200 1.09 -2.26 16.01
C LEU A 200 0.88 -3.53 16.82
N ARG A 201 -0.30 -3.70 17.44
CA ARG A 201 -0.66 -4.92 18.16
C ARG A 201 -0.72 -6.13 17.23
N LEU A 202 -1.35 -5.98 16.06
CA LEU A 202 -1.41 -7.02 15.04
C LEU A 202 -0.02 -7.52 14.65
N PHE A 203 0.94 -6.62 14.40
CA PHE A 203 2.33 -6.99 14.09
C PHE A 203 3.02 -7.75 15.23
N ARG A 204 2.74 -7.40 16.49
CA ARG A 204 3.30 -8.10 17.66
C ARG A 204 2.72 -9.51 17.79
N GLU A 205 1.41 -9.65 17.64
CA GLU A 205 0.72 -10.95 17.72
C GLU A 205 1.19 -11.92 16.63
N GLN A 206 1.35 -11.43 15.40
CA GLN A 206 1.84 -12.22 14.26
C GLN A 206 3.28 -12.71 14.49
N ARG A 207 4.19 -11.82 14.94
CA ARG A 207 5.56 -12.21 15.29
C ARG A 207 5.63 -13.27 16.39
N GLN A 208 4.71 -13.25 17.36
CA GLN A 208 4.68 -14.24 18.44
C GLN A 208 4.17 -15.62 17.99
N ARG A 209 3.44 -15.70 16.87
CA ARG A 209 2.96 -16.97 16.29
C ARG A 209 4.03 -17.68 15.47
N GLU A 210 5.00 -16.95 14.91
CA GLU A 210 6.13 -17.55 14.22
C GLU A 210 7.00 -18.31 15.24
N PRO A 211 7.11 -19.66 15.15
CA PRO A 211 7.92 -20.43 16.08
C PRO A 211 9.39 -19.98 15.98
N SER A 212 10.04 -19.82 17.13
CA SER A 212 11.45 -19.47 17.19
C SER A 212 12.29 -20.46 16.36
N PRO A 213 13.30 -19.99 15.59
CA PRO A 213 14.18 -20.89 14.88
C PRO A 213 14.82 -21.85 15.89
N PRO A 214 14.90 -23.16 15.58
CA PRO A 214 15.47 -24.12 16.50
C PRO A 214 16.90 -23.68 16.85
N PRO A 215 17.32 -23.81 18.12
CA PRO A 215 18.68 -23.45 18.50
C PRO A 215 19.64 -24.23 17.60
N SER A 216 20.55 -23.49 16.95
CA SER A 216 21.66 -24.05 16.20
C SER A 216 22.33 -25.08 17.10
N LYS A 217 22.22 -26.37 16.76
CA LYS A 217 22.93 -27.44 17.45
C LYS A 217 24.41 -27.08 17.43
N GLN A 218 24.93 -26.59 18.54
CA GLN A 218 26.37 -26.58 18.77
C GLN A 218 26.80 -28.04 18.71
N GLN A 219 27.52 -28.41 17.65
CA GLN A 219 28.21 -29.69 17.61
C GLN A 219 29.10 -29.76 18.86
N PRO A 220 29.07 -30.87 19.64
CA PRO A 220 29.99 -31.03 20.75
C PRO A 220 31.42 -30.91 20.23
N GLN A 221 32.18 -29.97 20.76
CA GLN A 221 33.63 -29.97 20.63
C GLN A 221 34.12 -31.29 21.23
N GLN A 222 34.65 -32.16 20.39
CA GLN A 222 35.36 -33.34 20.86
C GLN A 222 36.59 -32.86 21.63
N VAL A 223 36.60 -33.16 22.93
CA VAL A 223 37.77 -33.02 23.78
C VAL A 223 38.74 -34.12 23.34
N GLU A 224 39.76 -33.74 22.60
CA GLU A 224 40.87 -34.62 22.23
C GLU A 224 41.84 -34.65 23.41
N SER A 225 41.77 -35.73 24.21
CA SER A 225 42.73 -36.03 25.25
C SER A 225 43.98 -36.66 24.62
N ASP A 226 45.09 -35.94 24.69
CA ASP A 226 46.45 -36.40 24.41
C ASP A 226 46.83 -37.58 25.33
N PRO A 227 47.47 -38.63 24.79
CA PRO A 227 48.81 -38.91 25.28
C PRO A 227 49.78 -39.28 24.15
N GLY A 228 50.92 -38.57 24.10
CA GLY A 228 51.96 -38.81 23.12
C GLY A 228 52.70 -40.16 23.25
N ARG A 229 53.12 -40.73 22.11
CA ARG A 229 54.53 -40.80 21.64
C ARG A 229 54.62 -41.52 20.28
N GLN A 230 55.33 -40.88 19.34
CA GLN A 230 55.89 -41.30 18.03
C GLN A 230 55.89 -42.80 17.63
N VAL A 231 55.56 -43.09 16.35
CA VAL A 231 56.49 -43.57 15.30
C VAL A 231 55.91 -43.25 13.89
N THR A 232 56.82 -42.90 12.98
CA THR A 232 56.79 -42.55 11.54
C THR A 232 56.02 -43.49 10.58
N MET A 233 55.44 -42.97 9.48
CA MET A 233 55.91 -43.09 8.07
C MET A 233 54.91 -42.49 7.05
N GLU A 234 55.44 -41.97 5.93
CA GLU A 234 54.85 -41.20 4.81
C GLU A 234 53.64 -41.89 4.11
N SER A 235 52.69 -41.19 3.46
CA SER A 235 52.87 -40.52 2.16
C SER A 235 51.58 -39.87 1.61
N LYS A 236 51.80 -38.90 0.72
CA LYS A 236 50.92 -38.03 -0.13
C LYS A 236 49.56 -38.63 -0.55
N THR A 237 48.47 -37.86 -0.76
CA THR A 237 48.31 -36.92 -1.88
C THR A 237 47.09 -35.99 -1.71
N PHE A 238 47.23 -34.75 -2.16
CA PHE A 238 46.21 -33.72 -2.36
C PHE A 238 45.07 -34.18 -3.30
N HIS A 239 43.85 -33.64 -3.17
CA HIS A 239 43.26 -32.70 -4.15
C HIS A 239 41.96 -32.04 -3.63
N LYS A 240 41.88 -30.73 -3.92
CA LYS A 240 40.92 -29.69 -3.49
C LYS A 240 39.56 -29.83 -4.22
N SER A 241 38.43 -29.59 -3.53
CA SER A 241 37.56 -28.37 -3.57
C SER A 241 36.77 -28.18 -4.89
N LYS A 242 35.50 -27.78 -4.98
CA LYS A 242 34.69 -26.83 -4.21
C LYS A 242 33.25 -26.89 -4.76
N SER A 243 32.22 -27.02 -3.93
CA SER A 243 30.81 -26.75 -4.30
C SER A 243 30.38 -25.44 -3.66
N LYS A 244 30.00 -24.44 -4.45
CA LYS A 244 29.47 -23.14 -3.98
C LYS A 244 27.95 -23.26 -3.84
N LYS A 245 27.45 -23.32 -2.61
CA LYS A 245 26.08 -22.92 -2.25
C LYS A 245 26.11 -21.48 -1.73
N PHE A 246 25.38 -20.59 -2.39
CA PHE A 246 25.09 -19.25 -1.87
C PHE A 246 23.89 -19.35 -0.93
N GLY A 247 24.15 -19.33 0.38
CA GLY A 247 23.15 -19.00 1.40
C GLY A 247 23.56 -17.68 2.03
N ARG A 248 22.78 -16.62 1.82
CA ARG A 248 22.95 -15.34 2.52
C ARG A 248 21.96 -15.31 3.68
N THR A 249 22.47 -15.53 4.88
CA THR A 249 21.83 -15.17 6.15
C THR A 249 22.03 -13.67 6.40
N LEU A 250 20.94 -12.92 6.59
CA LEU A 250 20.99 -11.55 7.10
C LEU A 250 20.58 -11.57 8.58
N SER A 251 21.57 -11.40 9.45
CA SER A 251 21.38 -11.03 10.86
C SER A 251 21.66 -9.53 10.98
N LEU A 252 20.64 -8.71 11.24
CA LEU A 252 20.83 -7.29 11.56
C LEU A 252 20.44 -7.03 13.01
N ILE A 253 21.48 -6.78 13.81
CA ILE A 253 21.45 -6.36 15.20
C ILE A 253 21.20 -4.86 15.21
N TRP A 254 20.05 -4.42 15.73
CA TRP A 254 19.77 -3.01 15.97
C TRP A 254 20.30 -2.62 17.36
N LYS A 255 21.23 -1.66 17.42
CA LYS A 255 21.63 -0.99 18.67
C LYS A 255 20.93 0.36 18.77
N ASN A 256 20.17 0.55 19.83
CA ASN A 256 19.65 1.85 20.27
C ASN A 256 20.81 2.82 20.54
N LYS A 257 20.68 4.06 20.06
CA LYS A 257 21.38 5.22 20.63
C LYS A 257 20.32 6.14 21.25
N SER A 258 20.31 6.17 22.57
CA SER A 258 19.71 7.21 23.39
C SER A 258 20.47 8.53 23.17
N PHE A 259 19.76 9.62 22.86
CA PHE A 259 20.29 10.97 23.03
C PHE A 259 19.65 11.60 24.26
N SER A 260 20.52 11.94 25.22
CA SER A 260 20.22 12.67 26.45
C SER A 260 20.20 14.18 26.17
N MET A 261 19.35 14.88 26.92
CA MET A 261 19.22 16.33 27.00
C MET A 261 20.55 17.05 27.28
N TYR A 262 20.65 18.28 26.78
CA TYR A 262 21.25 19.39 27.51
C TYR A 262 20.35 20.62 27.45
N GLN A 263 20.02 21.14 28.63
CA GLN A 263 19.53 22.50 28.88
C GLN A 263 20.62 23.52 28.54
N CYS A 264 20.21 24.62 27.92
CA CYS A 264 20.45 26.00 28.37
C CYS A 264 19.37 26.88 27.76
#